data_AF-A0A450VTI0-F1
#
_entry.id   AF-A0A450VTI0-F1
#
_cell.length_a   1.000
_cell.length_b   1.000
_cell.length_c   1.000
_cell.angle_alpha   90.00
_cell.angle_beta   90.00
_cell.angle_gamma   90.00
#
_symmetry.space_group_name_H-M   'P 1'
#
loop_
_entity.id
_entity.type
_entity.pdbx_description
1 polymer ?
#
loop_
_entity_poly.entity_id
_entity_poly.type
_entity_poly.pdbx_seq_one_letter_code
_entity_poly.pdbx_strand_id
1 'polypeptide(L)' 'MDAAFVCRMEAVLEVYRRVPEPSHPVVCVDEASVQRVKEVRAPIPAQPGHSERYDVEYERN' A
#
# COMPACT_ATOMS: atom_id res chain seq x y z
N MET A 1 -20.10 30.98 -6.88
CA MET A 1 -19.69 29.58 -7.13
C MET A 1 -19.94 29.29 -8.60
N ASP A 2 -18.98 28.71 -9.33
CA ASP A 2 -19.13 28.40 -10.76
C ASP A 2 -20.02 27.16 -10.96
N ALA A 3 -21.08 27.28 -11.76
CA ALA A 3 -22.03 26.20 -12.02
C ALA A 3 -21.38 25.00 -12.73
N ALA A 4 -20.39 25.24 -13.59
CA ALA A 4 -19.68 24.15 -14.27
C ALA A 4 -18.84 23.34 -13.29
N PHE A 5 -18.25 23.99 -12.28
CA PHE A 5 -17.54 23.33 -11.19
C PHE A 5 -18.47 22.47 -10.34
N VAL A 6 -19.63 23.00 -9.92
CA VAL A 6 -20.61 22.26 -9.11
C VAL A 6 -21.11 21.01 -9.85
N CYS A 7 -21.44 21.15 -11.14
CA CYS A 7 -21.89 20.02 -11.97
C CYS A 7 -20.84 18.89 -12.04
N ARG A 8 -19.55 19.24 -12.18
CA ARG A 8 -18.47 18.24 -12.18
C ARG A 8 -18.31 17.56 -10.82
N MET A 9 -18.47 18.28 -9.73
CA MET A 9 -18.39 17.70 -8.37
C MET A 9 -19.54 16.75 -8.08
N GLU A 10 -20.76 17.06 -8.52
CA GLU A 10 -21.91 16.15 -8.40
C GLU A 10 -21.66 14.83 -9.14
N ALA A 11 -21.05 14.87 -10.32
CA ALA A 11 -20.68 13.66 -11.06
C ALA A 11 -19.67 12.78 -10.31
N VAL A 12 -18.76 13.39 -9.55
CA VAL A 12 -17.82 12.66 -8.68
C VAL A 12 -18.54 12.02 -7.50
N LEU A 13 -19.46 12.75 -6.85
CA LEU A 13 -20.24 12.24 -5.73
C LEU A 13 -21.13 11.06 -6.12
N GLU A 14 -21.63 11.06 -7.36
CA GLU A 14 -22.44 9.95 -7.87
C GLU A 14 -21.65 8.64 -7.95
N VAL A 15 -20.32 8.68 -8.18
CA VAL A 15 -19.48 7.48 -8.16
C VAL A 15 -19.48 6.82 -6.78
N TYR A 16 -19.43 7.61 -5.71
CA TYR A 16 -19.45 7.10 -4.33
C TYR A 16 -20.80 6.50 -3.92
N ARG A 17 -21.88 6.81 -4.64
CA ARG A 17 -23.24 6.28 -4.37
C ARG A 17 -23.54 4.98 -5.10
N ARG A 18 -22.67 4.54 -6.03
CA ARG A 18 -22.91 3.35 -6.83
C ARG A 18 -22.93 2.09 -5.97
N VAL A 19 -23.82 1.17 -6.32
CA VAL A 19 -23.82 -0.18 -5.75
C VAL A 19 -22.55 -0.89 -6.24
N PRO A 20 -21.79 -1.56 -5.36
CA PRO A 20 -20.59 -2.30 -5.77
C PRO A 20 -20.92 -3.33 -6.86
N GLU A 21 -20.13 -3.33 -7.93
CA GLU A 21 -20.29 -4.25 -9.07
C GLU A 21 -19.09 -5.22 -9.11
N PRO A 22 -19.29 -6.52 -9.36
CA PRO A 22 -18.19 -7.50 -9.40
C PRO A 22 -17.11 -7.21 -10.45
N SER A 23 -17.47 -6.55 -11.56
CA SER A 23 -16.54 -6.12 -12.61
C SER A 23 -15.71 -4.88 -12.21
N HIS A 24 -16.14 -4.18 -11.15
CA HIS A 24 -15.52 -2.96 -10.61
C HIS A 24 -15.41 -3.08 -9.08
N PRO A 25 -14.53 -3.94 -8.57
CA PRO A 25 -14.43 -4.18 -7.13
C PRO A 25 -13.99 -2.90 -6.40
N VAL A 26 -14.66 -2.61 -5.28
CA VAL A 26 -14.24 -1.56 -4.36
C VAL A 26 -13.00 -2.05 -3.63
N VAL A 27 -11.87 -1.38 -3.83
CA VAL A 27 -10.62 -1.69 -3.13
C VAL A 27 -10.65 -1.02 -1.76
N CYS A 28 -10.85 -1.83 -0.71
CA CYS A 28 -10.65 -1.37 0.66
C CYS A 28 -9.14 -1.30 0.92
N VAL A 29 -8.60 -0.09 1.04
CA VAL A 29 -7.24 0.11 1.52
C VAL A 29 -7.27 -0.03 3.03
N ASP A 30 -6.68 -1.11 3.55
CA ASP A 30 -6.37 -1.20 4.98
C ASP A 30 -5.10 -0.39 5.21
N GLU A 31 -5.24 0.81 5.80
CA GLU A 31 -4.13 1.71 6.13
C GLU A 31 -3.32 1.22 7.35
N ALA A 32 -3.38 -0.07 7.66
CA ALA A 32 -2.55 -0.68 8.68
C ALA A 32 -1.08 -0.68 8.23
N SER A 33 -0.26 0.10 8.94
CA SER A 33 1.19 0.10 8.78
C SER A 33 1.76 -1.18 9.42
N VAL A 34 1.94 -2.24 8.65
CA VAL A 34 2.57 -3.47 9.15
C VAL A 34 4.07 -3.22 9.30
N GLN A 35 4.54 -3.02 10.53
CA GLN A 35 5.96 -2.81 10.80
C GLN A 35 6.74 -4.11 10.56
N ARG A 36 7.74 -4.05 9.70
CA ARG A 36 8.58 -5.20 9.33
C ARG A 36 9.75 -5.35 10.30
N VAL A 37 9.54 -6.08 11.41
CA VAL A 37 10.54 -6.22 12.50
C VAL A 37 11.37 -7.52 12.41
N LYS A 38 10.94 -8.51 11.62
CA LYS A 38 11.53 -9.86 11.66
C LYS A 38 12.48 -10.14 10.49
N GLU A 39 13.77 -10.33 10.78
CA GLU A 39 14.77 -10.78 9.81
C GLU A 39 14.38 -12.14 9.22
N VAL A 40 14.26 -12.23 7.89
CA VAL A 40 13.87 -13.47 7.18
C VAL A 40 15.07 -14.30 6.76
N ARG A 41 16.25 -13.67 6.65
CA ARG A 41 17.47 -14.33 6.20
C ARG A 41 18.58 -14.22 7.24
N ALA A 42 19.30 -15.32 7.43
CA ALA A 42 20.49 -15.33 8.25
C ALA A 42 21.54 -14.37 7.67
N PRO A 43 22.20 -13.54 8.50
CA PRO A 43 23.25 -12.64 8.05
C PRO A 43 24.41 -13.41 7.41
N ILE A 44 25.02 -12.80 6.40
CA ILE A 44 26.21 -13.34 5.75
C ILE A 44 27.40 -13.02 6.67
N PRO A 45 28.11 -14.04 7.18
CA PRO A 45 29.17 -13.85 8.16
C PRO A 45 30.35 -13.08 7.57
N ALA A 46 31.02 -12.30 8.42
CA ALA A 46 32.17 -11.50 8.03
C ALA A 46 33.32 -12.37 7.51
N GLN A 47 34.04 -11.85 6.51
CA GLN A 47 35.29 -12.43 6.00
C GLN A 47 36.40 -11.38 6.07
N PRO A 48 37.69 -11.76 6.09
CA PRO A 48 38.78 -10.78 6.10
C PRO A 48 38.63 -9.78 4.93
N GLY A 49 38.43 -8.50 5.25
CA GLY A 49 38.18 -7.43 4.29
C GLY A 49 36.70 -7.15 3.94
N HIS A 50 35.76 -7.91 4.50
CA HIS A 50 34.31 -7.70 4.32
C HIS A 50 33.56 -7.82 5.66
N SER A 51 32.91 -6.74 6.07
CA SER A 51 32.01 -6.70 7.23
C SER A 51 30.82 -7.65 7.06
N GLU A 52 30.23 -8.08 8.18
CA GLU A 52 28.97 -8.83 8.20
C GLU A 52 27.85 -8.07 7.46
N ARG A 53 27.04 -8.79 6.68
CA ARG A 53 25.97 -8.20 5.86
C ARG A 53 24.62 -8.77 6.27
N TYR A 54 23.71 -7.87 6.65
CA TYR A 54 22.31 -8.18 6.90
C TYR A 54 21.49 -7.91 5.65
N ASP A 55 20.54 -8.79 5.35
CA ASP A 55 19.61 -8.61 4.23
C ASP A 55 18.48 -7.64 4.64
N VAL A 56 18.03 -6.78 3.73
CA VAL A 56 16.99 -5.76 3.99
C VAL A 56 15.58 -6.27 3.67
N GLU A 57 15.44 -7.54 3.28
CA GLU A 57 14.17 -8.15 2.94
C GLU A 57 13.49 -8.79 4.16
N TYR A 58 12.24 -8.39 4.37
CA TYR A 58 11.40 -8.78 5.51
C TYR A 58 10.07 -9.35 5.00
N GLU A 59 9.52 -10.40 5.62
CA GLU A 59 8.24 -11.02 5.26
C GLU A 59 7.05 -10.30 5.91
N ARG A 60 5.90 -10.37 5.24
CA ARG A 60 4.61 -9.82 5.69
C ARG A 60 3.82 -10.93 6.39
N ASN A 61 3.22 -10.64 7.56
CA ASN A 61 2.18 -11.49 8.13
C ASN A 61 0.86 -11.32 7.38
#